data_AF-A0A4Q2ZFD1-F1
#
_entry.id   AF-A0A4Q2ZFD1-F1
#
_cell.length_a   1.000
_cell.length_b   1.000
_cell.length_c   1.000
_cell.angle_alpha   90.00
_cell.angle_beta   90.00
_cell.angle_gamma   90.00
#
_symmetry.space_group_name_H-M   'P 1'
#
loop_
_entity.id
_entity.type
_entity.pdbx_description
1 polymer ?
#
loop_
_entity_poly.entity_id
_entity_poly.type
_entity_poly.pdbx_seq_one_letter_code
_entity_poly.pdbx_strand_id
1 'polypeptide(L)'
;MFEKLEILRPDLKPMFGKLRKVEPEIVVEMRKRHPECPDPYWAFLLERGAGAMEQDGEPFFFEDRLLNADSELYCDRQIYQNGAKGDVMVFGHESMGTAYGFDTGDGWKLVEVDEFRAVTPLELTFEEFVVGLVLCYPQIAMRNENGEWVDGVGARYRPNG
;
A
#
# COMPACT_ATOMS: atom_id res chain seq x y z
N MET A 1 -10.36 6.21 10.77
CA MET A 1 -10.56 5.01 9.93
C MET A 1 -9.50 3.96 10.23
N PHE A 2 -8.23 4.35 10.19
CA PHE A 2 -7.06 3.54 10.52
C PHE A 2 -6.61 3.73 11.98
N GLU A 3 -7.26 4.60 12.75
CA GLU A 3 -7.08 4.66 14.20
C GLU A 3 -7.28 3.28 14.83
N LYS A 4 -6.32 2.85 15.65
CA LYS A 4 -6.33 1.58 16.39
C LYS A 4 -6.09 0.27 15.62
N LEU A 5 -5.50 0.30 14.42
CA LEU A 5 -4.95 -0.89 13.73
C LEU A 5 -4.16 -1.83 14.65
N GLU A 6 -3.44 -1.30 15.64
CA GLU A 6 -2.72 -2.09 16.63
C GLU A 6 -3.61 -3.01 17.50
N ILE A 7 -4.93 -2.83 17.52
CA ILE A 7 -5.85 -3.78 18.17
C ILE A 7 -5.83 -5.13 17.46
N LEU A 8 -5.65 -5.13 16.13
CA LEU A 8 -5.63 -6.36 15.32
C LEU A 8 -4.40 -7.20 15.62
N ARG A 9 -3.26 -6.54 15.87
CA ARG A 9 -1.97 -7.15 16.21
C ARG A 9 -1.22 -6.24 17.20
N PRO A 10 -1.45 -6.39 18.52
CA PRO A 10 -0.83 -5.54 19.53
C PRO A 10 0.70 -5.59 19.56
N ASP A 11 1.27 -6.70 19.11
CA ASP A 11 2.71 -6.90 18.94
C ASP A 11 3.32 -5.99 17.87
N LEU A 12 2.54 -5.55 16.87
CA LEU A 12 2.99 -4.65 15.81
C LEU A 12 2.84 -3.16 16.14
N LYS A 13 2.33 -2.82 17.34
CA LYS A 13 2.20 -1.43 17.80
C LYS A 13 3.50 -0.61 17.64
N PRO A 14 4.71 -1.14 17.95
CA PRO A 14 5.94 -0.39 17.78
C PRO A 14 6.22 0.01 16.32
N MET A 15 5.75 -0.77 15.35
CA MET A 15 5.98 -0.52 13.92
C MET A 15 5.22 0.72 13.46
N PHE A 16 3.93 0.83 13.80
CA PHE A 16 3.14 2.02 13.48
C PHE A 16 3.66 3.28 14.17
N GLY A 17 4.40 3.14 15.26
CA GLY A 17 5.03 4.27 15.97
C GLY A 17 6.16 4.95 15.19
N LYS A 18 6.72 4.31 14.16
CA LYS A 18 7.76 4.89 13.29
C LYS A 18 7.18 5.74 12.15
N LEU A 19 5.90 5.57 11.83
CA LEU A 19 5.23 6.36 10.80
C LEU A 19 5.07 7.81 11.25
N ARG A 20 5.22 8.74 10.30
CA ARG A 20 5.07 10.17 10.52
C ARG A 20 3.89 10.67 9.71
N LYS A 21 2.89 11.21 10.41
CA LYS A 21 1.73 11.85 9.80
C LYS A 21 2.17 12.90 8.79
N VAL A 22 1.50 12.92 7.65
CA VAL A 22 1.72 13.93 6.62
C VAL A 22 0.89 15.17 6.98
N GLU A 23 1.48 16.35 6.81
CA GLU A 23 0.82 17.61 7.12
C GLU A 23 -0.46 17.81 6.27
N PRO A 24 -1.57 18.30 6.85
CA PRO A 24 -2.84 18.43 6.13
C PRO A 24 -2.75 19.24 4.83
N GLU A 25 -1.94 20.30 4.82
CA GLU A 25 -1.77 21.16 3.65
C GLU A 25 -1.13 20.41 2.49
N ILE A 26 -0.19 19.50 2.78
CA ILE A 26 0.47 18.66 1.77
C ILE A 26 -0.57 17.68 1.19
N VAL A 27 -1.37 17.04 2.04
CA VAL A 27 -2.43 16.12 1.60
C VAL A 27 -3.47 16.84 0.73
N VAL A 28 -3.87 18.05 1.10
CA VAL A 28 -4.79 18.87 0.29
C VAL A 28 -4.22 19.15 -1.10
N GLU A 29 -2.94 19.52 -1.19
CA GLU A 29 -2.30 19.78 -2.49
C GLU A 29 -2.16 18.51 -3.34
N MET A 30 -1.83 17.37 -2.74
CA MET A 30 -1.77 16.09 -3.45
C MET A 30 -3.14 15.66 -3.97
N ARG A 31 -4.19 15.80 -3.16
CA ARG A 31 -5.56 15.47 -3.56
C ARG A 31 -6.05 16.33 -4.73
N LYS A 32 -5.61 17.59 -4.82
CA LYS A 32 -5.91 18.44 -6.00
C LYS A 32 -5.26 17.93 -7.28
N ARG A 33 -4.05 17.38 -7.19
CA ARG A 33 -3.33 16.79 -8.33
C ARG A 33 -3.91 15.44 -8.75
N HIS A 34 -4.45 14.70 -7.79
CA HIS A 34 -4.96 13.34 -7.95
C HIS A 34 -6.39 13.21 -7.41
N PRO A 35 -7.38 13.91 -8.02
CA PRO A 35 -8.73 14.01 -7.46
C PRO A 35 -9.51 12.68 -7.46
N GLU A 36 -9.09 11.73 -8.28
CA GLU A 36 -9.71 10.41 -8.43
C GLU A 36 -9.06 9.33 -7.53
N CYS A 37 -7.96 9.67 -6.84
CA CYS A 37 -7.31 8.74 -5.91
C CYS A 37 -8.23 8.40 -4.74
N PRO A 38 -8.30 7.12 -4.31
CA PRO A 38 -9.20 6.70 -3.25
C PRO A 38 -9.04 7.50 -1.95
N ASP A 39 -10.16 8.03 -1.44
CA ASP A 39 -10.21 8.79 -0.18
C ASP A 39 -9.55 8.11 1.03
N PRO A 40 -9.62 6.77 1.17
CA PRO A 40 -8.93 6.08 2.27
C PRO A 40 -7.41 6.25 2.27
N TYR A 41 -6.76 6.43 1.12
CA TYR A 41 -5.33 6.69 1.06
C TYR A 41 -4.98 8.02 1.74
N TRP A 42 -5.74 9.08 1.45
CA TRP A 42 -5.56 10.39 2.06
C TRP A 42 -5.82 10.35 3.57
N ALA A 43 -6.86 9.62 3.99
CA ALA A 43 -7.15 9.43 5.42
C ALA A 43 -6.00 8.70 6.12
N PHE A 44 -5.38 7.71 5.49
CA PHE A 44 -4.22 7.01 6.06
C PHE A 44 -3.01 7.93 6.27
N LEU A 45 -2.68 8.78 5.30
CA LEU A 45 -1.56 9.72 5.44
C LEU A 45 -1.78 10.72 6.61
N LEU A 46 -3.02 11.14 6.84
CA LEU A 46 -3.38 12.04 7.94
C LEU A 46 -3.40 11.33 9.31
N GLU A 47 -3.90 10.09 9.35
CA GLU A 47 -4.10 9.35 10.60
C GLU A 47 -2.86 8.59 11.06
N ARG A 48 -2.09 8.04 10.12
CA ARG A 48 -0.92 7.18 10.35
C ARG A 48 0.35 7.72 9.73
N GLY A 49 0.27 8.16 8.48
CA GLY A 49 1.39 8.78 7.78
C GLY A 49 2.29 7.81 7.05
N ALA A 50 3.52 8.25 6.82
CA ALA A 50 4.49 7.61 5.94
C ALA A 50 5.78 7.23 6.68
N GLY A 51 6.59 6.38 6.06
CA GLY A 51 7.84 5.87 6.58
C GLY A 51 7.89 4.35 6.64
N ALA A 52 8.95 3.84 7.28
CA ALA A 52 9.21 2.41 7.40
C ALA A 52 8.33 1.75 8.47
N MET A 53 7.59 0.73 8.06
CA MET A 53 7.06 -0.32 8.92
C MET A 53 8.05 -1.48 8.90
N GLU A 54 8.68 -1.78 10.04
CA GLU A 54 9.77 -2.76 10.11
C GLU A 54 9.60 -3.67 11.32
N GLN A 55 9.51 -4.98 11.06
CA GLN A 55 9.75 -6.04 12.03
C GLN A 55 10.81 -6.97 11.43
N ASP A 56 11.78 -7.37 12.23
CA ASP A 56 12.74 -8.43 11.88
C ASP A 56 13.56 -8.21 10.58
N GLY A 57 13.70 -6.95 10.12
CA GLY A 57 14.65 -6.54 9.09
C GLY A 57 14.11 -6.45 7.65
N GLU A 58 12.83 -6.76 7.41
CA GLU A 58 12.19 -6.60 6.09
C GLU A 58 11.15 -5.48 6.09
N PRO A 59 11.57 -4.21 5.91
CA PRO A 59 10.65 -3.09 6.00
C PRO A 59 9.72 -2.97 4.78
N PHE A 60 8.44 -2.72 5.05
CA PHE A 60 7.53 -2.09 4.11
C PHE A 60 7.62 -0.57 4.28
N PHE A 61 7.81 0.18 3.21
CA PHE A 61 7.86 1.63 3.25
C PHE A 61 6.57 2.22 2.69
N PHE A 62 5.92 3.06 3.48
CA PHE A 62 4.90 3.98 2.96
C PHE A 62 5.56 5.27 2.52
N GLU A 63 5.25 5.71 1.31
CA GLU A 63 5.67 6.99 0.77
C GLU A 63 4.81 8.14 1.31
N ASP A 64 5.42 9.31 1.51
CA ASP A 64 4.71 10.52 1.94
C ASP A 64 3.95 11.22 0.80
N ARG A 65 4.10 10.69 -0.42
CA ARG A 65 3.44 11.12 -1.65
C ARG A 65 3.29 9.96 -2.61
N LEU A 66 2.48 10.15 -3.64
CA LEU A 66 2.43 9.22 -4.75
C LEU A 66 3.66 9.42 -5.66
N LEU A 67 4.38 8.34 -5.92
CA LEU A 67 5.48 8.30 -6.88
C LEU A 67 5.01 7.71 -8.20
N ASN A 68 5.34 8.32 -9.33
CA ASN A 68 5.11 7.68 -10.62
C ASN A 68 6.10 6.51 -10.81
N ALA A 69 5.58 5.31 -11.02
CA ALA A 69 6.39 4.10 -11.14
C ALA A 69 7.40 4.19 -12.31
N ASP A 70 6.99 4.74 -13.46
CA ASP A 70 7.84 4.89 -14.64
C ASP A 70 8.91 5.95 -14.42
N SER A 71 8.54 7.18 -14.05
CA SER A 71 9.48 8.30 -14.06
C SER A 71 10.25 8.53 -12.76
N GLU A 72 9.76 8.02 -11.61
CA GLU A 72 10.34 8.33 -10.30
C GLU A 72 10.89 7.10 -9.57
N LEU A 73 10.20 5.96 -9.63
CA LEU A 73 10.62 4.78 -8.87
C LEU A 73 11.57 3.87 -9.68
N TYR A 74 11.13 3.44 -10.86
CA TYR A 74 11.86 2.46 -11.66
C TYR A 74 12.68 3.08 -12.78
N CYS A 75 12.34 4.30 -13.19
CA CYS A 75 12.96 4.97 -14.35
C CYS A 75 12.86 4.14 -15.63
N ASP A 76 11.80 3.35 -15.78
CA ASP A 76 11.56 2.46 -16.91
C ASP A 76 10.07 2.38 -17.29
N ARG A 77 9.81 2.17 -18.59
CA ARG A 77 8.46 2.09 -19.17
C ARG A 77 7.93 0.66 -19.27
N GLN A 78 8.58 -0.32 -18.63
CA GLN A 78 8.27 -1.72 -18.86
C GLN A 78 6.89 -2.10 -18.31
N ILE A 79 6.44 -1.41 -17.25
CA ILE A 79 5.11 -1.59 -16.63
C ILE A 79 3.95 -1.52 -17.63
N TYR A 80 4.02 -0.65 -18.65
CA TYR A 80 2.97 -0.49 -19.65
C TYR A 80 2.88 -1.67 -20.63
N GLN A 81 3.97 -2.42 -20.79
CA GLN A 81 3.99 -3.65 -21.58
C GLN A 81 3.52 -4.85 -20.75
N ASN A 82 3.51 -4.69 -19.42
CA ASN A 82 3.40 -5.76 -18.44
C ASN A 82 2.15 -5.64 -17.57
N GLY A 83 1.12 -4.90 -18.01
CA GLY A 83 -0.22 -4.94 -17.41
C GLY A 83 -0.81 -3.58 -17.03
N ALA A 84 0.01 -2.54 -16.86
CA ALA A 84 -0.51 -1.22 -16.53
C ALA A 84 -1.39 -0.66 -17.65
N LYS A 85 -2.57 -0.17 -17.31
CA LYS A 85 -3.51 0.48 -18.24
C LYS A 85 -3.30 2.01 -18.31
N GLY A 86 -2.68 2.59 -17.30
CA GLY A 86 -2.27 4.00 -17.25
C GLY A 86 -1.02 4.18 -16.39
N ASP A 87 -0.79 5.39 -15.89
CA ASP A 87 0.28 5.64 -14.93
C ASP A 87 0.01 4.84 -13.64
N VAL A 88 1.04 4.20 -13.10
CA VAL A 88 0.98 3.56 -11.77
C VAL A 88 1.54 4.53 -10.74
N MET A 89 0.67 4.97 -9.83
CA MET A 89 1.00 5.88 -8.75
C MET A 89 1.27 5.08 -7.47
N VAL A 90 2.54 4.88 -7.15
CA VAL A 90 3.03 4.06 -6.03
C VAL A 90 2.90 4.83 -4.73
N PHE A 91 2.36 4.16 -3.70
CA PHE A 91 2.28 4.68 -2.33
C PHE A 91 3.18 3.93 -1.36
N GLY A 92 3.74 2.79 -1.74
CA GLY A 92 4.62 2.05 -0.87
C GLY A 92 5.33 0.90 -1.55
N HIS A 93 6.40 0.41 -0.94
CA HIS A 93 7.25 -0.62 -1.53
C HIS A 93 7.98 -1.44 -0.47
N GLU A 94 8.43 -2.61 -0.88
CA GLU A 94 9.30 -3.50 -0.10
C GLU A 94 10.76 -3.26 -0.46
N SER A 95 11.68 -3.78 0.35
CA SER A 95 13.13 -3.66 0.11
C SER A 95 13.60 -4.42 -1.14
N MET A 96 12.88 -5.45 -1.56
CA MET A 96 13.22 -6.31 -2.69
C MET A 96 12.74 -5.77 -4.05
N GLY A 97 12.13 -4.59 -4.10
CA GLY A 97 11.76 -3.92 -5.35
C GLY A 97 10.30 -4.10 -5.80
N THR A 98 9.53 -4.93 -5.10
CA THR A 98 8.06 -4.97 -5.22
C THR A 98 7.47 -3.66 -4.71
N ALA A 99 6.55 -3.07 -5.47
CA ALA A 99 5.86 -1.84 -5.11
C ALA A 99 4.35 -1.97 -5.23
N TYR A 100 3.63 -1.13 -4.51
CA TYR A 100 2.18 -1.14 -4.43
C TYR A 100 1.65 0.26 -4.71
N GLY A 101 0.65 0.33 -5.56
CA GLY A 101 0.17 1.60 -6.09
C GLY A 101 -1.24 1.53 -6.65
N PHE A 102 -1.63 2.60 -7.32
CA PHE A 102 -2.90 2.71 -8.02
C PHE A 102 -2.66 2.83 -9.52
N ASP A 103 -3.35 2.01 -10.32
CA ASP A 103 -3.36 2.16 -11.77
C ASP A 103 -4.41 3.19 -12.18
N THR A 104 -3.95 4.37 -12.60
CA THR A 104 -4.80 5.48 -13.02
C THR A 104 -5.61 5.17 -14.28
N GLY A 105 -5.17 4.22 -15.11
CA GLY A 105 -5.88 3.80 -16.31
C GLY A 105 -6.91 2.69 -16.07
N ASP A 106 -6.98 2.12 -14.86
CA ASP A 106 -8.00 1.13 -14.47
C ASP A 106 -8.92 1.63 -13.35
N GLY A 107 -9.19 2.94 -13.31
CA GLY A 107 -10.07 3.52 -12.30
C GLY A 107 -9.45 3.52 -10.91
N TRP A 108 -8.14 3.75 -10.82
CA TRP A 108 -7.37 3.81 -9.56
C TRP A 108 -7.45 2.51 -8.75
N LYS A 109 -7.54 1.36 -9.43
CA LYS A 109 -7.44 0.07 -8.76
C LYS A 109 -6.07 -0.12 -8.14
N LEU A 110 -6.08 -0.82 -7.01
CA LEU A 110 -4.89 -1.25 -6.33
C LEU A 110 -4.13 -2.27 -7.19
N VAL A 111 -2.82 -2.08 -7.31
CA VAL A 111 -1.93 -2.97 -8.05
C VAL A 111 -0.66 -3.25 -7.26
N GLU A 112 -0.12 -4.45 -7.47
CA GLU A 112 1.26 -4.82 -7.17
C GLU A 112 2.10 -4.68 -8.45
N VAL A 113 3.32 -4.19 -8.31
CA VAL A 113 4.35 -4.22 -9.34
C VAL A 113 5.53 -5.03 -8.83
N ASP A 114 5.78 -6.18 -9.44
CA ASP A 114 6.87 -7.07 -9.01
C ASP A 114 8.26 -6.60 -9.47
N GLU A 115 9.29 -7.35 -9.08
CA GLU A 115 10.69 -7.09 -9.45
C GLU A 115 10.96 -7.16 -10.97
N PHE A 116 10.07 -7.82 -11.74
CA PHE A 116 10.11 -7.92 -13.20
C PHE A 116 9.17 -6.93 -13.91
N ARG A 117 8.59 -5.98 -13.16
CA ARG A 117 7.65 -4.96 -13.64
C ARG A 117 6.32 -5.53 -14.11
N ALA A 118 5.95 -6.75 -13.70
CA ALA A 118 4.62 -7.27 -13.91
C ALA A 118 3.63 -6.51 -13.03
N VAL A 119 2.57 -5.98 -13.63
CA VAL A 119 1.54 -5.22 -12.93
C VAL A 119 0.32 -6.12 -12.72
N THR A 120 0.08 -6.48 -11.46
CA THR A 120 -1.00 -7.39 -11.07
C THR A 120 -2.06 -6.62 -10.28
N PRO A 121 -3.31 -6.56 -10.75
CA PRO A 121 -4.41 -6.01 -9.96
C PRO A 121 -4.64 -6.81 -8.68
N LEU A 122 -4.80 -6.10 -7.58
CA LEU A 122 -5.20 -6.68 -6.31
C LEU A 122 -6.72 -6.52 -6.15
N GLU A 123 -7.40 -7.61 -5.80
CA GLU A 123 -8.84 -7.62 -5.52
C GLU A 123 -9.10 -7.14 -4.08
N LEU A 124 -8.55 -5.96 -3.76
CA LEU A 124 -8.60 -5.31 -2.45
C LEU A 124 -8.80 -3.81 -2.64
N THR A 125 -9.58 -3.20 -1.76
CA THR A 125 -9.55 -1.76 -1.53
C THR A 125 -8.26 -1.37 -0.78
N PHE A 126 -7.91 -0.08 -0.79
CA PHE A 126 -6.78 0.41 0.00
C PHE A 126 -6.97 0.17 1.51
N GLU A 127 -8.19 0.32 2.03
CA GLU A 127 -8.50 0.01 3.43
C GLU A 127 -8.19 -1.44 3.75
N GLU A 128 -8.65 -2.34 2.88
CA GLU A 128 -8.41 -3.75 3.03
C GLU A 128 -6.92 -4.08 2.92
N PHE A 129 -6.20 -3.48 1.98
CA PHE A 129 -4.75 -3.62 1.89
C PHE A 129 -4.05 -3.28 3.22
N VAL A 130 -4.38 -2.13 3.82
CA VAL A 130 -3.77 -1.73 5.10
C VAL A 130 -4.12 -2.71 6.23
N VAL A 131 -5.36 -3.16 6.32
CA VAL A 131 -5.78 -4.15 7.33
C VAL A 131 -5.07 -5.49 7.11
N GLY A 132 -5.01 -5.95 5.87
CA GLY A 132 -4.32 -7.17 5.46
C GLY A 132 -2.83 -7.09 5.73
N LEU A 133 -2.20 -5.95 5.45
CA LEU A 133 -0.81 -5.68 5.79
C LEU A 133 -0.58 -5.89 7.29
N VAL A 134 -1.43 -5.35 8.16
CA VAL A 134 -1.29 -5.55 9.62
C VAL A 134 -1.39 -7.03 10.01
N LEU A 135 -2.35 -7.75 9.44
CA LEU A 135 -2.64 -9.13 9.83
C LEU A 135 -1.60 -10.13 9.31
N CYS A 136 -1.16 -9.95 8.07
CA CYS A 136 -0.26 -10.86 7.36
C CYS A 136 1.23 -10.53 7.55
N TYR A 137 1.57 -9.34 8.08
CA TYR A 137 2.96 -8.90 8.21
C TYR A 137 3.86 -9.98 8.86
N PRO A 138 5.05 -10.28 8.28
CA PRO A 138 5.75 -9.53 7.21
C PRO A 138 5.26 -9.78 5.78
N GLN A 139 4.32 -10.69 5.55
CA GLN A 139 3.78 -10.94 4.22
C GLN A 139 2.70 -9.90 3.85
N ILE A 140 2.50 -9.72 2.54
CA ILE A 140 1.46 -8.82 2.00
C ILE A 140 0.20 -9.63 1.67
N ALA A 141 -0.95 -9.11 2.10
CA ALA A 141 -2.24 -9.71 1.79
C ALA A 141 -2.59 -9.49 0.32
N MET A 142 -2.99 -10.57 -0.37
CA MET A 142 -3.38 -10.54 -1.77
C MET A 142 -4.89 -10.50 -1.97
N ARG A 143 -5.65 -11.05 -1.02
CA ARG A 143 -7.12 -11.07 -1.05
C ARG A 143 -7.74 -11.28 0.32
N ASN A 144 -9.01 -10.91 0.43
CA ASN A 144 -9.87 -11.18 1.59
C ASN A 144 -11.10 -12.00 1.15
N GLU A 145 -11.25 -13.19 1.71
CA GLU A 145 -12.37 -14.09 1.47
C GLU A 145 -13.21 -14.22 2.74
N ASN A 146 -14.30 -13.45 2.85
CA ASN A 146 -15.24 -13.50 3.97
C ASN A 146 -14.57 -13.28 5.36
N GLY A 147 -13.61 -12.36 5.45
CA GLY A 147 -12.87 -12.05 6.69
C GLY A 147 -11.65 -12.94 6.92
N GLU A 148 -11.31 -13.80 5.96
CA GLU A 148 -10.07 -14.57 5.93
C GLU A 148 -9.09 -13.96 4.93
N TRP A 149 -7.95 -13.50 5.45
CA TRP A 149 -6.92 -12.85 4.68
C TRP A 149 -5.94 -13.88 4.16
N VAL A 150 -5.59 -13.80 2.87
CA VAL A 150 -4.67 -14.72 2.23
C VAL A 150 -3.47 -13.94 1.69
N ASP A 151 -2.26 -14.36 2.07
CA ASP A 151 -1.02 -13.76 1.59
C ASP A 151 -0.53 -14.36 0.25
N GLY A 152 0.61 -13.86 -0.25
CA GLY A 152 1.22 -14.32 -1.50
C GLY A 152 1.66 -15.79 -1.51
N VAL A 153 1.91 -16.40 -0.34
CA VAL A 153 2.28 -17.82 -0.21
C VAL A 153 1.08 -18.72 0.10
N GLY A 154 -0.12 -18.13 0.24
CA GLY A 154 -1.37 -18.85 0.48
C GLY A 154 -1.67 -19.14 1.96
N ALA A 155 -0.92 -18.56 2.90
CA ALA A 155 -1.22 -18.63 4.32
C ALA A 155 -2.47 -17.81 4.65
N ARG A 156 -3.22 -18.25 5.66
CA ARG A 156 -4.54 -17.69 6.02
C ARG A 156 -4.51 -17.04 7.40
N TYR A 157 -5.07 -15.84 7.50
CA TYR A 157 -5.10 -15.03 8.71
C TYR A 157 -6.52 -14.55 9.02
N ARG A 158 -6.85 -14.44 10.31
CA ARG A 158 -8.12 -13.88 10.77
C ARG A 158 -7.86 -12.82 11.83
N PRO A 159 -8.64 -11.73 11.88
CA PRO A 159 -8.63 -10.84 13.04
C PRO A 159 -8.97 -11.66 14.29
N ASN A 160 -8.19 -11.51 15.35
CA ASN A 160 -8.58 -12.07 16.65
C ASN A 160 -9.88 -11.37 17.09
N GLY A 161 -10.92 -12.17 17.37
CA GLY A 161 -12.21 -11.68 17.88
C GLY A 161 -12.13 -11.22 19.33
#